data_AF-F3FXM5-F1
#
_entry.id   AF-F3FXM5-F1
#
_cell.length_a   1.000
_cell.length_b   1.000
_cell.length_c   1.000
_cell.angle_alpha   90.00
_cell.angle_beta   90.00
_cell.angle_gamma   90.00
#
_symmetry.space_group_name_H-M   'P 1'
#
loop_
_entity.id
_entity.type
_entity.pdbx_description
1 polymer ?
#
loop_
_entity_poly.entity_id
_entity_poly.type
_entity_poly.pdbx_seq_one_letter_code
_entity_poly.pdbx_strand_id
1 'polypeptide(L)' 'MEHVPLVDAVEREHLLSGLNATERAYPQGQLMHRLFEAHAASRPQALAARQGEQTLTYAELDSR' A
#
# COMPACT_ATOMS: atom_id res chain seq x y z
N MET A 1 22.82 -3.60 -36.68
CA MET A 1 22.94 -4.54 -35.55
C MET A 1 21.58 -5.18 -35.38
N GLU A 2 21.49 -6.48 -35.64
CA GLU A 2 20.25 -7.25 -35.55
C GLU A 2 20.06 -7.72 -34.10
N HIS A 3 18.87 -7.48 -33.52
CA HIS A 3 18.58 -7.86 -32.13
C HIS A 3 18.00 -9.27 -32.12
N VAL A 4 18.77 -10.25 -31.64
CA VAL A 4 18.32 -11.62 -31.47
C VAL A 4 17.63 -11.77 -30.11
N PRO A 5 16.39 -12.29 -30.03
CA PRO A 5 15.73 -12.56 -28.76
C PRO A 5 16.48 -13.63 -27.96
N LEU A 6 16.74 -13.36 -26.68
CA LEU A 6 17.42 -14.31 -25.77
C LEU A 6 16.50 -15.46 -25.33
N VAL A 7 15.19 -15.23 -25.34
CA VAL A 7 14.15 -16.16 -24.90
C VAL A 7 13.09 -16.29 -25.99
N ASP A 8 12.41 -17.42 -26.04
CA ASP A 8 11.32 -17.62 -26.99
C ASP A 8 10.08 -16.80 -26.59
N ALA A 9 9.10 -16.73 -27.50
CA ALA A 9 7.91 -15.90 -27.30
C ALA A 9 7.04 -16.38 -26.14
N VAL A 10 7.01 -17.68 -25.85
CA VAL A 10 6.19 -18.28 -24.79
C VAL A 10 6.82 -18.00 -23.43
N GLU A 11 8.13 -18.20 -23.32
CA GLU A 11 8.91 -17.88 -22.12
C GLU A 11 8.83 -16.37 -21.83
N ARG A 12 8.95 -15.53 -22.87
CA ARG A 12 8.78 -14.08 -22.73
C ARG A 12 7.41 -13.72 -22.17
N GLU A 13 6.33 -14.31 -22.69
CA GLU A 13 4.97 -14.05 -22.22
C GLU A 13 4.79 -14.49 -20.75
N HIS A 14 5.33 -15.65 -20.39
CA HIS A 14 5.29 -16.13 -19.01
C HIS A 14 6.02 -15.17 -18.06
N LEU A 15 7.22 -14.71 -18.44
CA LEU A 15 8.02 -13.80 -17.61
C LEU A 15 7.40 -12.40 -17.50
N LEU A 16 6.82 -11.88 -18.58
CA LEU A 16 6.30 -10.51 -18.63
C LEU A 16 4.86 -10.39 -18.12
N SER A 17 4.01 -11.35 -18.42
CA SER A 17 2.59 -11.30 -18.07
C SER A 17 2.26 -12.28 -16.96
N GLY A 18 2.73 -13.52 -17.04
CA GLY A 18 2.43 -14.57 -16.05
C GLY A 18 2.96 -14.24 -14.66
N LEU A 19 4.25 -13.96 -14.55
CA LEU A 19 4.89 -13.62 -13.27
C LEU A 19 4.52 -12.21 -12.77
N ASN A 20 4.17 -11.28 -13.66
CA ASN A 20 3.78 -9.92 -13.28
C ASN A 20 2.26 -9.73 -13.15
N ALA A 21 1.46 -10.80 -13.15
CA ALA A 21 0.01 -10.79 -12.92
C ALA A 21 -0.34 -10.41 -11.46
N THR A 22 0.06 -9.21 -11.05
CA THR A 22 -0.11 -8.63 -9.72
C THR A 22 -1.27 -7.63 -9.67
N GLU A 23 -2.01 -7.49 -10.78
CA GLU A 23 -3.18 -6.63 -10.85
C GLU A 23 -4.19 -7.02 -9.77
N ARG A 24 -4.50 -6.06 -8.91
CA ARG A 24 -5.54 -6.18 -7.91
C ARG A 24 -6.39 -4.93 -7.96
N ALA A 25 -7.69 -5.11 -7.75
CA ALA A 25 -8.60 -4.00 -7.56
C ALA A 25 -8.15 -3.20 -6.33
N TYR A 26 -7.63 -2.00 -6.58
CA TYR A 26 -7.35 -1.02 -5.55
C TYR A 26 -8.58 -0.13 -5.38
N PRO A 27 -9.06 0.12 -4.15
CA PRO A 27 -10.22 0.99 -3.94
C PRO A 27 -9.89 2.43 -4.34
N GLN A 28 -10.19 2.75 -5.60
CA GLN A 28 -10.02 4.10 -6.13
C GLN A 28 -11.07 5.02 -5.50
N GLY A 29 -10.62 6.18 -5.03
CA GLY A 29 -11.47 7.16 -4.34
C GLY A 29 -11.45 7.09 -2.81
N GLN A 30 -10.80 6.08 -2.22
CA GLN A 30 -10.61 6.03 -0.78
C GLN A 30 -9.35 6.81 -0.40
N LEU A 31 -9.55 8.04 0.08
CA LEU A 31 -8.45 8.90 0.48
C LEU A 31 -7.85 8.39 1.79
N MET A 32 -6.52 8.24 1.83
CA MET A 32 -5.81 7.69 2.98
C MET A 32 -6.12 8.44 4.29
N HIS A 33 -6.25 9.77 4.23
CA HIS A 33 -6.62 10.57 5.40
C HIS A 33 -8.03 10.27 5.91
N ARG A 34 -9.00 9.94 5.03
CA ARG A 34 -10.36 9.57 5.46
C ARG A 34 -10.40 8.23 6.19
N LEU A 35 -9.57 7.28 5.75
CA LEU A 35 -9.40 6.02 6.46
C LEU A 35 -8.79 6.24 7.84
N PHE A 36 -7.82 7.14 7.94
CA PHE A 36 -7.19 7.51 9.19
C PHE A 36 -8.19 8.16 10.15
N GLU A 37 -8.94 9.16 9.69
CA GLU A 37 -10.00 9.84 10.48
C GLU A 37 -11.04 8.84 11.00
N ALA A 38 -11.52 7.93 10.14
CA ALA A 38 -12.49 6.90 10.55
C ALA A 38 -11.89 5.92 11.60
N HIS A 39 -10.62 5.57 11.46
CA HIS A 39 -9.91 4.74 12.43
C HIS A 39 -9.72 5.50 13.77
N ALA A 40 -9.38 6.78 13.71
CA ALA A 40 -9.23 7.63 14.88
C ALA A 40 -10.55 7.81 15.64
N ALA A 41 -11.65 8.05 14.92
CA ALA A 41 -12.97 8.18 15.51
C ALA A 41 -13.47 6.87 16.16
N SER A 42 -13.18 5.72 15.54
CA SER A 42 -13.61 4.42 16.08
C SER A 42 -12.74 3.90 17.23
N ARG A 43 -11.46 4.32 17.29
CA ARG A 43 -10.49 3.86 18.30
C ARG A 43 -9.65 5.02 18.85
N PRO A 44 -10.26 6.04 19.45
CA PRO A 44 -9.57 7.27 19.85
C PRO A 44 -8.43 7.04 20.85
N GLN A 45 -8.57 6.03 21.70
CA GLN A 45 -7.58 5.69 22.75
C GLN A 45 -6.53 4.67 22.29
N ALA A 46 -6.61 4.17 21.05
CA ALA A 46 -5.60 3.25 20.54
C ALA A 46 -4.30 3.99 20.24
N LEU A 47 -3.17 3.30 20.46
CA LEU A 47 -1.85 3.81 20.14
C LEU A 47 -1.70 4.03 18.62
N ALA A 48 -1.46 5.27 18.21
CA ALA A 48 -1.24 5.65 16.81
C ALA A 48 0.25 5.74 16.47
N ALA A 49 1.07 6.27 17.38
CA ALA A 49 2.51 6.43 17.19
C ALA A 49 3.28 6.24 18.50
N ARG A 50 4.53 5.75 18.39
CA ARG A 50 5.45 5.63 19.51
C ARG A 50 6.84 6.10 19.10
N GLN A 51 7.43 6.97 19.91
CA GLN A 51 8.80 7.45 19.76
C GLN A 51 9.55 7.23 21.08
N GLY A 52 10.35 6.16 21.14
CA GLY A 52 10.95 5.71 22.41
C GLY A 52 9.86 5.38 23.44
N GLU A 53 9.93 6.03 24.60
CA GLU A 53 8.93 5.89 25.69
C GLU A 53 7.68 6.76 25.47
N GLN A 54 7.72 7.71 24.53
CA GLN A 54 6.57 8.56 24.24
C GLN A 54 5.59 7.84 23.35
N THR A 55 4.32 7.92 23.73
CA THR A 55 3.20 7.32 23.00
C THR A 55 2.16 8.38 22.69
N LEU A 56 1.55 8.29 21.52
CA LEU A 56 0.43 9.13 21.11
C LEU A 56 -0.73 8.24 20.69
N THR A 57 -1.90 8.56 21.22
CA THR A 57 -3.16 7.96 20.79
C THR A 57 -3.66 8.60 19.50
N TYR A 58 -4.60 7.95 18.83
CA TYR A 58 -5.23 8.52 17.63
C TYR A 58 -5.92 9.86 17.92
N ALA A 59 -6.57 10.02 19.08
CA ALA A 59 -7.20 11.28 19.46
C ALA A 59 -6.18 12.42 19.66
N GLU A 60 -5.05 12.13 20.30
CA GLU A 60 -4.00 13.13 20.51
C GLU A 60 -3.31 13.53 19.20
N LEU A 61 -3.12 12.58 18.29
CA LEU A 61 -2.51 12.82 17.00
C LEU A 61 -3.42 13.62 16.05
N ASP A 62 -4.72 13.34 16.05
CA ASP A 62 -5.71 14.05 15.23
C ASP A 62 -5.97 15.49 15.72
N SER A 63 -5.74 15.75 17.00
CA SER A 63 -5.91 17.09 17.61
C SER A 63 -4.76 18.07 17.37
N ARG A 64 -3.69 17.67 16.68
CA ARG A 64 -2.44 18.44 16.48
C ARG A 64 -2.23 18.82 15.02
#